data_AF-A0A2G6NCD4-F1
#
_entry.id   AF-A0A2G6NCD4-F1
#
_cell.length_a   1.000
_cell.length_b   1.000
_cell.length_c   1.000
_cell.angle_alpha   90.00
_cell.angle_beta   90.00
_cell.angle_gamma   90.00
#
_symmetry.space_group_name_H-M   'P 1'
#
loop_
_entity.id
_entity.type
_entity.pdbx_description
1 polymer ?
#
loop_
_entity_poly.entity_id
_entity_poly.type
_entity_poly.pdbx_seq_one_letter_code
_entity_poly.pdbx_strand_id
1 'polypeptide(L)'
;MSEKIARLFITTGLFFLVFGCIEGLMFPTKMKFQSFYATLFHIPPVSVKGFFGHFVAKIHTHVNLVGWVGSVLMGLLYFQAPKISGRERFSAWSAYLNWGGHTLGLLMMVIGFHLIGFLGLSAGFTEGTPEFRQVVSPAKLLVISGGVLVTLSVFLFVFNIMRTLFASSPEKHTSLTGLGKAAAAVLLVIGLALPAPSALAAPAEVAEQMPVIMVGDRLVDVAHKLGVVPMAMSVRCSMWPLCDQLKSSVKALGCPGCLLKKKAKPLFTYGDTHGIKRVFIENSKQFCMYKSEINAKKIGSLLKKNGYEITYVDFTNGLAPAVKQTAALIGKTDQAAEVIAAYETALEKTRAFIKGKTFAKTVVIIRGTYQKDSGKAFTRIEVPGGYADTFLLDPLGVKNVGHLAAPEGKKPSKGHIQVRKLNGLITAAPDAIILTGDALAVQKALYQALKKYPALANVPALKQQALFSLPGYVDSSVLEYPDILKQWADYLMK
;
A
#
# COMPACT_ATOMS: atom_id res chain seq x y z
N MET A 1 2.28 44.51 24.95
CA MET A 1 2.58 43.04 25.08
C MET A 1 2.86 42.37 23.73
N SER A 2 2.19 42.85 22.69
CA SER A 2 2.31 42.53 21.25
C SER A 2 3.72 42.18 20.77
N GLU A 3 4.69 43.02 21.07
CA GLU A 3 6.09 42.81 20.68
C GLU A 3 6.76 41.59 21.34
N LYS A 4 6.45 41.30 22.61
CA LYS A 4 7.11 40.19 23.34
C LYS A 4 6.76 38.83 22.73
N ILE A 5 5.48 38.55 22.45
CA ILE A 5 5.12 37.27 21.81
C ILE A 5 5.66 37.19 20.37
N ALA A 6 5.66 38.33 19.67
CA ALA A 6 6.16 38.38 18.29
C ALA A 6 7.64 38.01 18.27
N ARG A 7 8.44 38.59 19.18
CA ARG A 7 9.85 38.23 19.37
C ARG A 7 10.01 36.75 19.71
N LEU A 8 9.19 36.18 20.61
CA LEU A 8 9.25 34.76 20.94
C LEU A 8 9.02 33.86 19.71
N PHE A 9 7.98 34.12 18.92
CA PHE A 9 7.71 33.37 17.69
C PHE A 9 8.78 33.56 16.62
N ILE A 10 9.31 34.78 16.45
CA ILE A 10 10.41 35.05 15.52
C ILE A 10 11.67 34.30 15.96
N THR A 11 12.01 34.32 17.24
CA THR A 11 13.15 33.57 17.79
C THR A 11 12.97 32.06 17.58
N THR A 12 11.79 31.51 17.86
CA THR A 12 11.45 30.11 17.55
C THR A 12 11.64 29.81 16.05
N GLY A 13 11.17 30.71 15.18
CA GLY A 13 11.31 30.57 13.73
C GLY A 13 12.77 30.57 13.27
N LEU A 14 13.60 31.46 13.82
CA LEU A 14 15.04 31.51 13.52
C LEU A 14 15.77 30.26 14.03
N PHE A 15 15.42 29.75 15.21
CA PHE A 15 15.95 28.50 15.73
C PHE A 15 15.67 27.33 14.77
N PHE A 16 14.43 27.18 14.32
CA PHE A 16 14.07 26.11 13.38
C PHE A 16 14.63 26.33 11.96
N LEU A 17 14.87 27.58 11.54
CA LEU A 17 15.60 27.86 10.30
C LEU A 17 17.02 27.29 10.36
N VAL A 18 17.77 27.61 11.42
CA VAL A 18 19.14 27.11 11.60
C VAL A 18 19.13 25.58 11.64
N PHE A 19 18.22 24.98 12.41
CA PHE A 19 18.07 23.54 12.49
C PHE A 19 17.73 22.92 11.12
N GLY A 20 16.78 23.50 10.40
CA GLY A 20 16.36 23.06 9.06
C GLY A 20 17.47 23.16 8.03
N CYS A 21 18.33 24.18 8.11
CA CYS A 21 19.53 24.30 7.28
C CYS A 21 20.53 23.18 7.56
N ILE A 22 20.76 22.84 8.83
CA ILE A 22 21.64 21.73 9.21
C ILE A 22 21.11 20.41 8.62
N GLU A 23 19.83 20.10 8.83
CA GLU A 23 19.21 18.89 8.27
C GLU A 23 19.22 18.88 6.73
N GLY A 24 18.97 20.03 6.12
CA GLY A 24 18.97 20.21 4.68
C GLY A 24 20.34 19.96 4.07
N LEU A 25 21.41 20.39 4.74
CA LEU A 25 22.79 20.13 4.33
C LEU A 25 23.17 18.66 4.46
N MET A 26 22.62 17.94 5.44
CA MET A 26 22.90 16.51 5.61
C MET A 26 22.34 15.65 4.45
N PHE A 27 21.29 16.10 3.77
CA PHE A 27 20.67 15.35 2.67
C PHE A 27 21.57 15.17 1.43
N PRO A 28 22.22 16.21 0.86
CA PRO A 28 23.16 16.05 -0.26
C PRO A 28 24.50 15.45 0.16
N THR A 29 24.92 15.63 1.41
CA THR A 29 26.22 15.14 1.92
C THR A 29 26.20 13.67 2.34
N LYS A 30 25.01 13.08 2.57
CA LYS A 30 24.84 11.68 3.02
C LYS A 30 25.61 10.62 2.23
N MET A 31 25.82 10.85 0.94
CA MET A 31 26.56 9.91 0.07
C MET A 31 28.08 10.04 0.25
N LYS A 32 28.57 11.25 0.52
CA LYS A 32 30.00 11.52 0.71
C LYS A 32 30.46 11.21 2.14
N PHE A 33 29.58 11.39 3.13
CA PHE A 33 29.88 11.22 4.55
C PHE A 33 29.12 10.02 5.16
N GLN A 34 28.90 8.96 4.38
CA GLN A 34 28.11 7.80 4.80
C GLN A 34 28.67 7.16 6.07
N SER A 35 30.00 6.98 6.18
CA SER A 35 30.63 6.43 7.38
C SER A 35 30.46 7.32 8.60
N PHE A 36 30.62 8.63 8.44
CA PHE A 36 30.40 9.59 9.53
C PHE A 36 28.95 9.51 10.06
N TYR A 37 27.96 9.50 9.17
CA TYR A 37 26.56 9.40 9.58
C TYR A 37 26.19 8.03 10.14
N ALA A 38 26.76 6.95 9.60
CA ALA A 38 26.58 5.61 10.16
C ALA A 38 27.08 5.54 11.61
N THR A 39 28.26 6.11 11.88
CA THR A 39 28.82 6.22 13.23
C THR A 39 27.98 7.14 14.12
N LEU A 40 27.66 8.35 13.66
CA LEU A 40 26.92 9.34 14.44
C LEU A 40 25.55 8.79 14.89
N PHE A 41 24.84 8.13 13.97
CA PHE A 41 23.50 7.59 14.24
C PHE A 41 23.49 6.14 14.67
N HIS A 42 24.64 5.48 14.81
CA HIS A 42 24.73 4.06 15.15
C HIS A 42 23.82 3.18 14.27
N ILE A 43 23.79 3.46 12.96
CA ILE A 43 23.02 2.69 11.98
C ILE A 43 23.95 2.01 10.97
N PRO A 44 23.56 0.85 10.39
CA PRO A 44 24.34 0.23 9.34
C PRO A 44 24.57 1.19 8.17
N PRO A 45 25.78 1.23 7.55
CA PRO A 45 26.04 2.12 6.43
C PRO A 45 25.02 1.99 5.30
N VAL A 46 24.57 0.76 5.01
CA VAL A 46 23.55 0.48 3.98
C VAL A 46 22.20 1.17 4.25
N SER A 47 21.89 1.43 5.52
CA SER A 47 20.63 2.05 5.96
C SER A 47 20.66 3.58 5.91
N VAL A 48 21.83 4.20 5.78
CA VAL A 48 22.00 5.68 5.74
C VAL A 48 21.15 6.29 4.62
N LYS A 49 21.14 5.69 3.42
CA LYS A 49 20.33 6.21 2.30
C LYS A 49 18.84 6.21 2.61
N GLY A 50 18.33 5.14 3.22
CA GLY A 50 16.93 5.02 3.64
C GLY A 50 16.59 6.02 4.74
N PHE A 51 17.47 6.13 5.75
CA PHE A 51 17.33 7.09 6.85
C PHE A 51 17.08 8.51 6.36
N PHE A 52 17.97 8.99 5.49
CA PHE A 52 17.89 10.34 4.96
C PHE A 52 16.79 10.53 3.93
N GLY A 53 16.54 9.51 3.09
CA GLY A 53 15.52 9.58 2.06
C GLY A 53 14.11 9.68 2.62
N HIS A 54 13.84 8.98 3.72
CA HIS A 54 12.49 8.88 4.28
C HIS A 54 12.28 9.75 5.53
N PHE A 55 13.17 9.68 6.51
CA PHE A 55 12.95 10.33 7.79
C PHE A 55 13.45 11.78 7.77
N VAL A 56 14.70 12.01 7.38
CA VAL A 56 15.26 13.38 7.35
C VAL A 56 14.51 14.28 6.38
N ALA A 57 14.07 13.76 5.22
CA ALA A 57 13.22 14.52 4.31
C ALA A 57 11.90 14.98 4.94
N LYS A 58 11.25 14.10 5.72
CA LYS A 58 10.03 14.42 6.47
C LYS A 58 10.32 15.43 7.58
N ILE A 59 11.37 15.23 8.35
CA ILE A 59 11.74 16.14 9.45
C ILE A 59 12.03 17.53 8.90
N HIS A 60 12.88 17.61 7.87
CA HIS A 60 13.26 18.85 7.20
C HIS A 60 12.03 19.64 6.71
N THR A 61 11.03 18.95 6.16
CA THR A 61 9.80 19.59 5.70
C THR A 61 9.00 20.20 6.85
N HIS A 62 8.82 19.47 7.96
CA HIS A 62 8.07 19.96 9.12
C HIS A 62 8.82 21.08 9.85
N VAL A 63 10.14 20.94 10.03
CA VAL A 63 11.01 21.95 10.63
C VAL A 63 10.95 23.25 9.85
N ASN A 64 11.11 23.21 8.52
CA ASN A 64 11.12 24.45 7.74
C ASN A 64 9.73 25.05 7.57
N LEU A 65 8.72 24.25 7.24
CA LEU A 65 7.41 24.79 6.91
C LEU A 65 6.62 25.18 8.17
N VAL A 66 6.57 24.30 9.16
CA VAL A 66 5.80 24.54 10.40
C VAL A 66 6.65 25.24 11.45
N GLY A 67 7.91 24.82 11.61
CA GLY A 67 8.83 25.40 12.59
C GLY A 67 9.34 26.78 12.22
N TRP A 68 9.92 26.96 11.04
CA TRP A 68 10.44 28.25 10.61
C TRP A 68 9.34 29.16 10.07
N VAL A 69 8.80 28.86 8.89
CA VAL A 69 7.88 29.75 8.16
C VAL A 69 6.61 30.01 8.98
N GLY A 70 6.00 28.95 9.52
CA GLY A 70 4.80 29.05 10.36
C GLY A 70 5.00 29.94 11.59
N SER A 71 6.09 29.74 12.34
CA SER A 71 6.37 30.54 13.54
C SER A 71 6.61 32.00 13.21
N VAL A 72 7.40 32.31 12.17
CA VAL A 72 7.65 33.69 11.75
C VAL A 72 6.35 34.38 11.37
N LEU A 73 5.49 33.71 10.60
CA LEU A 73 4.19 34.27 10.19
C LEU A 73 3.27 34.54 11.39
N MET A 74 3.20 33.61 12.35
CA MET A 74 2.45 33.84 13.59
C MET A 74 3.00 35.03 14.38
N GLY A 75 4.33 35.17 14.47
CA GLY A 75 4.97 36.31 15.11
C GLY A 75 4.64 37.64 14.43
N LEU A 76 4.70 37.69 13.10
CA LEU A 76 4.33 38.86 12.31
C LEU A 76 2.86 39.24 12.52
N LEU A 77 1.94 38.27 12.49
CA LEU A 77 0.52 38.52 12.68
C LEU A 77 0.20 38.97 14.11
N TYR A 78 0.87 38.40 15.12
CA TYR A 78 0.74 38.88 16.50
C TYR A 78 1.31 40.29 16.73
N PHE A 79 2.19 40.76 15.86
CA PHE A 79 2.69 42.13 15.85
C PHE A 79 1.76 43.08 15.09
N GLN A 80 1.24 42.66 13.92
CA GLN A 80 0.46 43.52 13.03
C GLN A 80 -1.01 43.62 13.40
N ALA A 81 -1.65 42.52 13.83
CA ALA A 81 -3.10 42.53 14.12
C ALA A 81 -3.51 43.63 15.12
N PRO A 82 -2.78 43.89 16.22
CA PRO A 82 -3.08 44.99 17.14
C PRO A 82 -2.96 46.38 16.52
N LYS A 83 -2.03 46.57 15.58
CA LYS A 83 -1.84 47.84 14.87
C LYS A 83 -2.97 48.08 13.86
N ILE A 84 -3.42 47.01 13.21
CA ILE A 84 -4.53 47.06 12.25
C ILE A 84 -5.85 47.35 12.97
N SER A 85 -6.14 46.67 14.08
CA SER A 85 -7.41 46.86 14.80
C SER A 85 -7.41 48.05 15.75
N GLY A 86 -6.25 48.64 16.04
CA GLY A 86 -6.08 49.69 17.05
C GLY A 86 -6.30 49.20 18.48
N ARG A 87 -6.25 47.88 18.72
CA ARG A 87 -6.57 47.25 20.01
C ARG A 87 -5.49 46.25 20.40
N GLU A 88 -5.23 46.13 21.70
CA GLU A 88 -4.39 45.02 22.18
C GLU A 88 -5.04 43.66 21.92
N ARG A 89 -4.23 42.60 21.94
CA ARG A 89 -4.68 41.23 21.62
C ARG A 89 -5.82 40.78 22.54
N PHE A 90 -6.69 39.92 22.03
CA PHE A 90 -7.83 39.40 22.79
C PHE A 90 -7.43 38.72 24.10
N SER A 91 -6.46 37.80 24.07
CA SER A 91 -6.01 37.11 25.29
C SER A 91 -4.49 36.90 25.31
N ALA A 92 -3.84 37.50 26.31
CA ALA A 92 -2.42 37.33 26.59
C ALA A 92 -2.05 35.87 26.82
N TRP A 93 -2.81 35.20 27.68
CA TRP A 93 -2.57 33.81 28.08
C TRP A 93 -2.74 32.85 26.89
N SER A 94 -3.76 33.06 26.07
CA SER A 94 -3.96 32.26 24.85
C SER A 94 -2.81 32.41 23.86
N ALA A 95 -2.16 33.59 23.80
CA ALA A 95 -1.00 33.81 22.95
C ALA A 95 0.25 33.06 23.46
N TYR A 96 0.46 33.01 24.77
CA TYR A 96 1.55 32.22 25.38
C TYR A 96 1.30 30.72 25.29
N LEU A 97 0.06 30.25 25.49
CA LEU A 97 -0.29 28.85 25.28
C LEU A 97 -0.10 28.42 23.83
N ASN A 98 -0.49 29.27 22.88
CA ASN A 98 -0.21 29.01 21.48
C ASN A 98 1.31 28.86 21.27
N TRP A 99 2.11 29.86 21.66
CA TRP A 99 3.57 29.79 21.48
C TRP A 99 4.19 28.54 22.14
N GLY A 100 3.83 28.26 23.38
CA GLY A 100 4.33 27.12 24.13
C GLY A 100 3.92 25.79 23.51
N GLY A 101 2.65 25.63 23.17
CA GLY A 101 2.12 24.42 22.51
C GLY A 101 2.74 24.20 21.13
N HIS A 102 2.87 25.26 20.33
CA HIS A 102 3.49 25.21 19.01
C HIS A 102 4.95 24.75 19.10
N THR A 103 5.72 25.40 19.98
CA THR A 103 7.15 25.13 20.15
C THR A 103 7.38 23.72 20.71
N LEU A 104 6.68 23.36 21.80
CA LEU A 104 6.81 22.04 22.40
C LEU A 104 6.35 20.93 21.45
N GLY A 105 5.23 21.13 20.76
CA GLY A 105 4.68 20.15 19.83
C GLY A 105 5.63 19.88 18.66
N LEU A 106 6.25 20.93 18.12
CA LEU A 106 7.29 20.80 17.10
C LEU A 106 8.52 20.05 17.61
N LEU A 107 9.02 20.38 18.81
CA LEU A 107 10.16 19.67 19.40
C LEU A 107 9.84 18.18 19.58
N MET A 108 8.65 17.84 20.06
CA MET A 108 8.19 16.45 20.18
C MET A 108 8.15 15.74 18.83
N MET A 109 7.63 16.39 17.77
CA MET A 109 7.62 15.82 16.43
C MET A 109 9.04 15.58 15.90
N VAL A 110 9.92 16.57 16.02
CA VAL A 110 11.31 16.48 15.55
C VAL A 110 12.05 15.35 16.27
N ILE A 111 11.98 15.32 17.60
CA ILE A 111 12.61 14.26 18.41
C ILE A 111 12.00 12.90 18.05
N GLY A 112 10.68 12.81 17.96
CA GLY A 112 9.98 11.56 17.65
C GLY A 112 10.37 10.99 16.29
N PHE A 113 10.45 11.81 15.24
CA PHE A 113 10.89 11.33 13.93
C PHE A 113 12.36 10.88 13.91
N HIS A 114 13.25 11.58 14.61
CA HIS A 114 14.64 11.14 14.77
C HIS A 114 14.71 9.79 15.49
N LEU A 115 13.95 9.63 16.57
CA LEU A 115 13.87 8.37 17.31
C LEU A 115 13.30 7.22 16.47
N ILE A 116 12.29 7.47 15.63
CA ILE A 116 11.76 6.45 14.71
C ILE A 116 12.86 5.96 13.77
N GLY A 117 13.59 6.88 13.12
CA GLY A 117 14.65 6.49 12.21
C GLY A 117 15.81 5.80 12.93
N PHE A 118 16.21 6.31 14.10
CA PHE A 118 17.29 5.74 14.92
C PHE A 118 16.94 4.34 15.43
N LEU A 119 15.82 4.17 16.13
CA LEU A 119 15.44 2.89 16.75
C LEU A 119 15.15 1.83 15.70
N GLY A 120 14.42 2.18 14.64
CA GLY A 120 14.00 1.20 13.65
C GLY A 120 15.16 0.69 12.79
N LEU A 121 16.09 1.57 12.40
CA LEU A 121 17.22 1.19 11.55
C LEU A 121 18.41 0.62 12.34
N SER A 122 18.64 1.05 13.59
CA SER A 122 19.65 0.42 14.45
C SER A 122 19.28 -1.02 14.81
N ALA A 123 17.98 -1.32 14.91
CA ALA A 123 17.47 -2.68 15.06
C ALA A 123 17.59 -3.54 13.79
N GLY A 124 18.10 -2.99 12.68
CA GLY A 124 18.31 -3.72 11.42
C GLY A 124 17.05 -3.94 10.58
N PHE A 125 15.91 -3.36 10.98
CA PHE A 125 14.65 -3.54 10.27
C PHE A 125 14.52 -2.56 9.10
N THR A 126 13.95 -3.06 7.99
CA THR A 126 13.63 -2.21 6.85
C THR A 126 12.39 -1.38 7.17
N GLU A 127 12.39 -0.11 6.77
CA GLU A 127 11.24 0.77 6.94
C GLU A 127 9.93 0.14 6.42
N GLY A 128 8.86 0.28 7.20
CA GLY A 128 7.53 -0.18 6.81
C GLY A 128 7.28 -1.66 7.11
N THR A 129 8.33 -2.44 7.43
CA THR A 129 8.17 -3.80 7.97
C THR A 129 7.42 -3.77 9.30
N PRO A 130 6.70 -4.83 9.66
CA PRO A 130 6.00 -4.90 10.93
C PRO A 130 6.92 -4.78 12.15
N GLU A 131 8.11 -5.38 12.11
CA GLU A 131 9.12 -5.31 13.17
C GLU A 131 9.62 -3.88 13.36
N PHE A 132 9.87 -3.17 12.27
CA PHE A 132 10.18 -1.75 12.31
C PHE A 132 9.08 -0.97 13.03
N ARG A 133 7.80 -1.23 12.70
CA ARG A 133 6.65 -0.53 13.32
C ARG A 133 6.53 -0.82 14.80
N GLN A 134 6.82 -2.05 15.23
CA GLN A 134 6.76 -2.45 16.62
C GLN A 134 7.82 -1.72 17.44
N VAL A 135 9.08 -1.74 16.98
CA VAL A 135 10.21 -1.09 17.67
C VAL A 135 10.01 0.42 17.79
N VAL A 136 9.49 1.07 16.74
CA VAL A 136 9.34 2.53 16.73
C VAL A 136 8.02 3.02 17.32
N SER A 137 7.15 2.12 17.80
CA SER A 137 5.82 2.45 18.29
C SER A 137 5.84 3.55 19.40
N PRO A 138 6.73 3.49 20.41
CA PRO A 138 6.80 4.55 21.42
C PRO A 138 7.17 5.92 20.84
N ALA A 139 8.11 5.95 19.89
CA ALA A 139 8.53 7.18 19.21
C ALA A 139 7.43 7.74 18.30
N LYS A 140 6.60 6.86 17.70
CA LYS A 140 5.43 7.27 16.92
C LYS A 140 4.38 7.99 17.76
N LEU A 141 4.16 7.55 19.00
CA LEU A 141 3.28 8.25 19.94
C LEU A 141 3.77 9.67 20.23
N LEU A 142 5.09 9.86 20.34
CA LEU A 142 5.68 11.19 20.54
C LEU A 142 5.39 12.12 19.36
N VAL A 143 5.52 11.64 18.12
CA VAL A 143 5.18 12.40 16.90
C VAL A 143 3.70 12.77 16.88
N ILE A 144 2.82 11.82 17.16
CA ILE A 144 1.36 12.05 17.16
C ILE A 144 0.98 13.10 18.19
N SER A 145 1.46 12.94 19.44
CA SER A 145 1.22 13.89 20.52
C SER A 145 1.73 15.29 20.18
N GLY A 146 2.93 15.38 19.58
CA GLY A 146 3.47 16.65 19.10
C GLY A 146 2.59 17.30 18.02
N GLY A 147 2.11 16.53 17.05
CA GLY A 147 1.22 17.02 16.00
C GLY A 147 -0.13 17.50 16.52
N VAL A 148 -0.70 16.81 17.52
CA VAL A 148 -1.93 17.25 18.21
C VAL A 148 -1.69 18.57 18.92
N LEU A 149 -0.55 18.73 19.61
CA LEU A 149 -0.24 19.95 20.35
C LEU A 149 -0.04 21.16 19.42
N VAL A 150 0.63 20.98 18.28
CA VAL A 150 0.74 22.01 17.22
C VAL A 150 -0.63 22.36 16.64
N THR A 151 -1.50 21.36 16.44
CA THR A 151 -2.85 21.61 15.92
C THR A 151 -3.67 22.45 16.90
N LEU A 152 -3.62 22.12 18.19
CA LEU A 152 -4.25 22.89 19.25
C LEU A 152 -3.71 24.33 19.33
N SER A 153 -2.40 24.52 19.20
CA SER A 153 -1.81 25.86 19.22
C SER A 153 -2.27 26.72 18.03
N VAL A 154 -2.41 26.13 16.84
CA VAL A 154 -2.95 26.83 15.66
C VAL A 154 -4.40 27.26 15.87
N PHE A 155 -5.25 26.45 16.53
CA PHE A 155 -6.61 26.89 16.85
C PHE A 155 -6.63 28.06 17.83
N LEU A 156 -5.78 28.01 18.87
CA LEU A 156 -5.62 29.14 19.79
C LEU A 156 -5.10 30.39 19.08
N PHE A 157 -4.18 30.23 18.12
CA PHE A 157 -3.69 31.30 17.26
C PHE A 157 -4.83 31.98 16.50
N VAL A 158 -5.56 31.20 15.70
CA VAL A 158 -6.63 31.70 14.82
C VAL A 158 -7.71 32.38 15.65
N PHE A 159 -8.16 31.76 16.73
CA PHE A 159 -9.16 32.33 17.62
C PHE A 159 -8.73 33.69 18.18
N ASN A 160 -7.49 33.79 18.66
CA ASN A 160 -6.97 35.01 19.26
C ASN A 160 -6.80 36.14 18.21
N ILE A 161 -6.31 35.82 17.02
CA ILE A 161 -6.18 36.80 15.91
C ILE A 161 -7.56 37.27 15.44
N MET A 162 -8.49 36.35 15.19
CA MET A 162 -9.85 36.68 14.74
C MET A 162 -10.57 37.59 15.73
N ARG A 163 -10.49 37.29 17.04
CA ARG A 163 -11.07 38.14 18.07
C ARG A 163 -10.39 39.51 18.18
N THR A 164 -9.07 39.56 17.99
CA THR A 164 -8.31 40.82 18.00
C THR A 164 -8.71 41.74 16.84
N LEU A 165 -9.00 41.17 15.66
CA LEU A 165 -9.34 41.93 14.46
C LEU A 165 -10.83 42.32 14.39
N PHE A 166 -11.74 41.44 14.81
CA PHE A 166 -13.16 41.56 14.45
C PHE A 166 -14.14 41.70 15.62
N ALA A 167 -13.71 41.61 16.89
CA ALA A 167 -14.65 41.79 18.00
C ALA A 167 -15.23 43.23 18.01
N SER A 168 -16.52 43.40 18.26
CA SER A 168 -17.19 44.70 18.12
C SER A 168 -16.99 45.67 19.29
N SER A 169 -16.41 45.21 20.42
CA SER A 169 -16.16 46.05 21.60
C SER A 169 -14.99 45.50 22.43
N PRO A 170 -14.24 46.35 23.17
CA PRO A 170 -13.28 45.89 24.16
C PRO A 170 -14.03 45.16 25.28
N GLU A 171 -14.07 43.84 25.22
CA GLU A 171 -14.62 43.02 26.31
C GLU A 171 -13.84 43.34 27.61
N LYS A 172 -14.56 43.77 28.65
CA LYS A 172 -14.03 43.75 30.02
C LYS A 172 -13.57 42.33 30.30
N HIS A 173 -12.28 42.16 30.62
CA HIS A 173 -11.59 40.90 30.97
C HIS A 173 -12.56 39.77 31.32
N THR A 174 -12.92 38.96 30.32
CA THR A 174 -13.81 37.83 30.49
C THR A 174 -13.16 36.83 31.44
N SER A 175 -13.86 36.50 32.52
CA SER A 175 -13.38 35.57 33.55
C SER A 175 -13.12 34.19 32.94
N LEU A 176 -12.21 33.44 33.57
CA LEU A 176 -11.70 32.12 33.14
C LEU A 176 -12.78 31.08 32.73
N THR A 177 -14.04 31.28 33.11
CA THR A 177 -15.16 30.36 32.85
C THR A 177 -15.58 30.29 31.38
N GLY A 178 -15.41 31.37 30.59
CA GLY A 178 -15.72 31.36 29.16
C GLY A 178 -14.71 30.59 28.31
N LEU A 179 -13.43 30.61 28.72
CA LEU A 179 -12.34 29.94 28.02
C LEU A 179 -12.46 28.41 28.11
N GLY A 180 -12.95 27.89 29.25
CA GLY A 180 -13.16 26.46 29.45
C GLY A 180 -14.17 25.86 28.46
N LYS A 181 -15.23 26.60 28.10
CA LYS A 181 -16.23 26.13 27.14
C LYS A 181 -15.71 26.09 25.70
N ALA A 182 -14.92 27.08 25.30
CA ALA A 182 -14.30 27.12 23.97
C ALA A 182 -13.19 26.05 23.83
N ALA A 183 -12.36 25.87 24.86
CA ALA A 183 -11.35 24.82 24.90
C ALA A 183 -11.98 23.41 24.86
N ALA A 184 -13.08 23.20 25.60
CA ALA A 184 -13.83 21.94 25.57
C ALA A 184 -14.44 21.65 24.19
N ALA A 185 -14.99 22.65 23.50
CA ALA A 185 -15.55 22.49 22.16
C ALA A 185 -14.47 22.13 21.11
N VAL A 186 -13.29 22.74 21.20
CA VAL A 186 -12.15 22.42 20.31
C VAL A 186 -11.60 21.02 20.61
N LEU A 187 -11.48 20.64 21.89
CA LEU A 187 -11.07 19.30 22.30
C LEU A 187 -12.08 18.23 21.85
N LEU A 188 -13.38 18.53 21.86
CA LEU A 188 -14.44 17.63 21.39
C LEU A 188 -14.38 17.43 19.86
N VAL A 189 -14.19 18.51 19.10
CA VAL A 189 -14.03 18.43 17.63
C VAL A 189 -12.76 17.67 17.25
N ILE A 190 -11.67 17.83 18.02
CA ILE A 190 -10.44 17.06 17.82
C ILE A 190 -10.64 15.60 18.23
N GLY A 191 -11.36 15.31 19.32
CA GLY A 191 -11.72 13.94 19.70
C GLY A 191 -12.58 13.22 18.65
N LEU A 192 -13.42 13.96 17.93
CA LEU A 192 -14.26 13.45 16.83
C LEU A 192 -13.52 13.38 15.47
N ALA A 193 -12.52 14.23 15.25
CA ALA A 193 -11.73 14.28 14.03
C ALA A 193 -10.44 13.44 14.08
N LEU A 194 -9.99 13.04 15.27
CA LEU A 194 -9.00 12.00 15.42
C LEU A 194 -9.64 10.70 14.90
N PRO A 195 -9.13 10.10 13.80
CA PRO A 195 -9.60 8.78 13.42
C PRO A 195 -9.44 7.90 14.65
N ALA A 196 -10.52 7.23 15.06
CA ALA A 196 -10.49 6.24 16.14
C ALA A 196 -9.19 5.45 15.95
N PRO A 197 -8.29 5.46 16.95
CA PRO A 197 -6.93 5.01 16.75
C PRO A 197 -7.00 3.62 16.14
N SER A 198 -6.58 3.51 14.87
CA SER A 198 -6.31 2.22 14.24
C SER A 198 -5.20 1.48 15.01
N ALA A 199 -4.63 2.09 16.05
CA ALA A 199 -3.79 1.48 17.07
C ALA A 199 -4.52 0.49 18.01
N LEU A 200 -5.85 0.36 17.95
CA LEU A 200 -6.57 -0.77 18.56
C LEU A 200 -6.77 -1.96 17.59
N ALA A 201 -6.42 -1.82 16.31
CA ALA A 201 -6.13 -3.02 15.53
C ALA A 201 -4.85 -3.61 16.12
N ALA A 202 -4.95 -4.79 16.73
CA ALA A 202 -3.78 -5.57 17.12
C ALA A 202 -2.77 -5.50 15.95
N PRO A 203 -1.48 -5.24 16.23
CA PRO A 203 -0.47 -5.15 15.18
C PRO A 203 -0.66 -6.35 14.26
N ALA A 204 -0.81 -6.09 12.96
CA ALA A 204 -0.99 -7.16 11.98
C ALA A 204 0.11 -8.19 12.23
N GLU A 205 -0.31 -9.39 12.63
CA GLU A 205 0.60 -10.42 13.10
C GLU A 205 1.62 -10.67 11.99
N VAL A 206 2.89 -10.48 12.34
CA VAL A 206 3.97 -10.59 11.37
C VAL A 206 4.05 -12.04 10.96
N ALA A 207 3.92 -12.33 9.67
CA ALA A 207 4.04 -13.71 9.22
C ALA A 207 5.44 -14.25 9.58
N GLU A 208 5.45 -15.35 10.32
CA GLU A 208 6.65 -16.03 10.79
C GLU A 208 7.46 -16.53 9.59
N GLN A 209 8.76 -16.27 9.57
CA GLN A 209 9.62 -16.74 8.48
C GLN A 209 10.14 -18.15 8.76
N MET A 210 9.86 -19.09 7.84
CA MET A 210 10.32 -20.48 7.94
C MET A 210 11.52 -20.74 7.01
N PRO A 211 12.57 -21.47 7.46
CA PRO A 211 13.75 -21.80 6.67
C PRO A 211 13.46 -22.90 5.63
N VAL A 212 12.62 -22.58 4.65
CA VAL A 212 12.19 -23.45 3.56
C VAL A 212 12.13 -22.66 2.27
N ILE A 213 12.25 -23.36 1.14
CA ILE A 213 11.94 -22.82 -0.18
C ILE A 213 10.58 -23.36 -0.63
N MET A 214 9.64 -22.49 -0.99
CA MET A 214 8.34 -22.92 -1.54
C MET A 214 8.26 -22.71 -3.05
N VAL A 215 7.81 -23.73 -3.78
CA VAL A 215 7.60 -23.68 -5.23
C VAL A 215 6.11 -23.85 -5.53
N GLY A 216 5.44 -22.74 -5.81
CA GLY A 216 4.02 -22.69 -6.14
C GLY A 216 3.31 -21.55 -5.43
N ASP A 217 2.49 -20.81 -6.17
CA ASP A 217 1.78 -19.66 -5.64
C ASP A 217 0.67 -20.05 -4.68
N ARG A 218 -0.12 -21.08 -4.99
CA ARG A 218 -1.23 -21.52 -4.11
C ARG A 218 -0.69 -21.99 -2.76
N LEU A 219 0.47 -22.66 -2.78
CA LEU A 219 1.19 -23.08 -1.57
C LEU A 219 1.63 -21.88 -0.72
N VAL A 220 2.27 -20.87 -1.34
CA VAL A 220 2.74 -19.69 -0.61
C VAL A 220 1.55 -18.84 -0.10
N ASP A 221 0.48 -18.75 -0.87
CA ASP A 221 -0.76 -18.08 -0.49
C ASP A 221 -1.36 -18.68 0.79
N VAL A 222 -1.53 -20.01 0.81
CA VAL A 222 -2.03 -20.75 1.96
C VAL A 222 -1.11 -20.59 3.17
N ALA A 223 0.21 -20.74 2.99
CA ALA A 223 1.16 -20.56 4.09
C ALA A 223 1.08 -19.14 4.67
N HIS A 224 1.02 -18.12 3.82
CA HIS A 224 0.91 -16.73 4.25
C HIS A 224 -0.37 -16.46 5.06
N LYS A 225 -1.50 -17.06 4.67
CA LYS A 225 -2.75 -16.96 5.43
C LYS A 225 -2.74 -17.71 6.75
N LEU A 226 -1.89 -18.71 6.89
CA LEU A 226 -1.60 -19.40 8.15
C LEU A 226 -0.48 -18.69 8.94
N GLY A 227 -0.16 -17.45 8.60
CA GLY A 227 0.82 -16.63 9.31
C GLY A 227 2.26 -17.07 9.11
N VAL A 228 2.60 -17.78 8.03
CA VAL A 228 3.98 -18.21 7.74
C VAL A 228 4.41 -17.82 6.33
N VAL A 229 5.64 -17.32 6.17
CA VAL A 229 6.25 -17.10 4.86
C VAL A 229 7.56 -17.88 4.72
N PRO A 230 7.93 -18.35 3.52
CA PRO A 230 9.20 -19.02 3.33
C PRO A 230 10.37 -18.01 3.28
N MET A 231 11.61 -18.46 3.46
CA MET A 231 12.79 -17.63 3.17
C MET A 231 12.93 -17.29 1.69
N ALA A 232 12.56 -18.23 0.82
CA ALA A 232 12.51 -18.01 -0.61
C ALA A 232 11.33 -18.69 -1.28
N MET A 233 10.89 -18.11 -2.40
CA MET A 233 9.77 -18.63 -3.16
C MET A 233 10.03 -18.64 -4.66
N SER A 234 9.47 -19.62 -5.35
CA SER A 234 9.38 -19.65 -6.81
C SER A 234 7.92 -19.64 -7.25
N VAL A 235 7.42 -18.45 -7.60
CA VAL A 235 6.01 -18.18 -7.89
C VAL A 235 5.84 -17.29 -9.12
N ARG A 236 4.60 -17.14 -9.62
CA ARG A 236 4.30 -16.35 -10.83
C ARG A 236 4.22 -14.84 -10.54
N CYS A 237 5.29 -14.24 -10.00
CA CYS A 237 5.30 -12.83 -9.56
C CYS A 237 4.93 -11.78 -10.61
N SER A 238 4.97 -12.10 -11.91
CA SER A 238 4.49 -11.18 -12.97
C SER A 238 2.96 -11.13 -13.10
N MET A 239 2.25 -12.02 -12.39
CA MET A 239 0.81 -12.22 -12.50
C MET A 239 0.11 -12.27 -11.13
N TRP A 240 0.82 -12.61 -10.06
CA TRP A 240 0.28 -12.74 -8.72
C TRP A 240 0.56 -11.48 -7.87
N PRO A 241 -0.45 -10.65 -7.55
CA PRO A 241 -0.24 -9.38 -6.85
C PRO A 241 0.40 -9.53 -5.47
N LEU A 242 0.09 -10.58 -4.72
CA LEU A 242 0.65 -10.81 -3.39
C LEU A 242 2.18 -10.93 -3.42
N CYS A 243 2.77 -11.39 -4.53
CA CYS A 243 4.23 -11.48 -4.64
C CYS A 243 4.91 -10.10 -4.46
N ASP A 244 4.31 -9.00 -4.91
CA ASP A 244 4.92 -7.67 -4.72
C ASP A 244 4.90 -7.24 -3.24
N GLN A 245 3.92 -7.70 -2.47
CA GLN A 245 3.85 -7.47 -1.03
C GLN A 245 4.87 -8.32 -0.27
N LEU A 246 5.07 -9.58 -0.70
CA LEU A 246 5.98 -10.52 -0.04
C LEU A 246 7.46 -10.31 -0.37
N LYS A 247 7.81 -9.66 -1.49
CA LYS A 247 9.21 -9.49 -1.93
C LYS A 247 10.09 -8.70 -0.96
N SER A 248 9.51 -7.96 -0.01
CA SER A 248 10.25 -7.25 1.03
C SER A 248 10.82 -8.19 2.10
N SER A 249 10.16 -9.33 2.34
CA SER A 249 10.53 -10.32 3.37
C SER A 249 10.95 -11.67 2.78
N VAL A 250 10.55 -11.99 1.55
CA VAL A 250 10.77 -13.29 0.90
C VAL A 250 11.58 -13.14 -0.38
N LYS A 251 12.63 -13.95 -0.55
CA LYS A 251 13.42 -13.95 -1.78
C LYS A 251 12.66 -14.62 -2.94
N ALA A 252 12.27 -13.85 -3.95
CA ALA A 252 11.73 -14.40 -5.20
C ALA A 252 12.85 -14.98 -6.09
N LEU A 253 12.76 -16.27 -6.42
CA LEU A 253 13.73 -17.02 -7.24
C LEU A 253 13.32 -17.11 -8.73
N GLY A 254 12.22 -16.47 -9.10
CA GLY A 254 11.60 -16.54 -10.42
C GLY A 254 10.34 -17.41 -10.43
N CYS A 255 9.72 -17.60 -11.59
CA CYS A 255 8.58 -18.50 -11.71
C CYS A 255 9.02 -19.96 -11.96
N PRO A 256 8.18 -20.97 -11.66
CA PRO A 256 8.54 -22.38 -11.86
C PRO A 256 9.00 -22.73 -13.28
N GLY A 257 8.40 -22.12 -14.30
CA GLY A 257 8.85 -22.28 -15.69
C GLY A 257 10.27 -21.71 -15.93
N CYS A 258 10.62 -20.59 -15.29
CA CYS A 258 11.98 -20.05 -15.34
C CYS A 258 12.99 -20.91 -14.58
N LEU A 259 12.58 -21.50 -13.45
CA LEU A 259 13.42 -22.47 -12.74
C LEU A 259 13.74 -23.68 -13.61
N LEU A 260 12.74 -24.29 -14.25
CA LEU A 260 12.96 -25.42 -15.17
C LEU A 260 13.95 -25.06 -16.29
N LYS A 261 13.74 -23.91 -16.96
CA LYS A 261 14.63 -23.43 -18.02
C LYS A 261 16.07 -23.21 -17.55
N LYS A 262 16.26 -22.73 -16.32
CA LYS A 262 17.57 -22.49 -15.73
C LYS A 262 18.11 -23.68 -14.93
N LYS A 263 17.55 -24.88 -15.11
CA LYS A 263 17.92 -26.09 -14.37
C LYS A 263 17.99 -25.86 -12.84
N ALA A 264 17.02 -25.12 -12.30
CA ALA A 264 16.90 -24.73 -10.90
C ALA A 264 18.12 -23.98 -10.29
N LYS A 265 19.08 -23.49 -11.11
CA LYS A 265 20.29 -22.79 -10.64
C LYS A 265 20.02 -21.69 -9.60
N PRO A 266 19.03 -20.78 -9.77
CA PRO A 266 18.76 -19.76 -8.76
C PRO A 266 18.37 -20.33 -7.39
N LEU A 267 17.65 -21.46 -7.37
CA LEU A 267 17.26 -22.14 -6.15
C LEU A 267 18.48 -22.81 -5.50
N PHE A 268 19.31 -23.51 -6.27
CA PHE A 268 20.54 -24.11 -5.76
C PHE A 268 21.48 -23.07 -5.14
N THR A 269 21.76 -22.00 -5.87
CA THR A 269 22.59 -20.90 -5.35
C THR A 269 22.04 -20.36 -4.04
N TYR A 270 20.74 -20.08 -3.97
CA TYR A 270 20.16 -19.53 -2.75
C TYR A 270 20.18 -20.53 -1.58
N GLY A 271 19.74 -21.77 -1.83
CA GLY A 271 19.68 -22.83 -0.81
C GLY A 271 21.05 -23.17 -0.26
N ASP A 272 22.08 -23.28 -1.10
CA ASP A 272 23.43 -23.58 -0.67
C ASP A 272 24.07 -22.42 0.11
N THR A 273 23.84 -21.16 -0.31
CA THR A 273 24.33 -19.98 0.42
C THR A 273 23.72 -19.83 1.81
N HIS A 274 22.47 -20.26 2.02
CA HIS A 274 21.74 -20.06 3.28
C HIS A 274 21.55 -21.35 4.08
N GLY A 275 22.14 -22.47 3.66
CA GLY A 275 21.97 -23.77 4.32
C GLY A 275 20.55 -24.33 4.27
N ILE A 276 19.73 -23.94 3.30
CA ILE A 276 18.33 -24.36 3.19
C ILE A 276 18.20 -25.51 2.19
N LYS A 277 17.91 -26.72 2.70
CA LYS A 277 17.72 -27.92 1.88
C LYS A 277 16.27 -28.40 1.78
N ARG A 278 15.39 -27.91 2.65
CA ARG A 278 13.95 -28.24 2.66
C ARG A 278 13.22 -27.44 1.58
N VAL A 279 12.46 -28.13 0.74
CA VAL A 279 11.64 -27.53 -0.32
C VAL A 279 10.23 -28.11 -0.32
N PHE A 280 9.25 -27.23 -0.27
CA PHE A 280 7.85 -27.60 -0.45
C PHE A 280 7.39 -27.24 -1.86
N ILE A 281 6.71 -28.17 -2.52
CA ILE A 281 6.31 -28.02 -3.92
C ILE A 281 4.80 -28.23 -4.06
N GLU A 282 4.14 -27.28 -4.68
CA GLU A 282 2.74 -27.40 -5.07
C GLU A 282 2.56 -28.47 -6.15
N ASN A 283 1.67 -29.43 -5.90
CA ASN A 283 1.21 -30.41 -6.87
C ASN A 283 -0.23 -30.10 -7.29
N SER A 284 -0.40 -29.60 -8.50
CA SER A 284 -1.71 -29.28 -9.10
C SER A 284 -1.85 -29.94 -10.48
N LYS A 285 -3.09 -30.24 -10.90
CA LYS A 285 -3.36 -30.86 -12.22
C LYS A 285 -2.80 -30.00 -13.36
N GLN A 286 -2.93 -28.69 -13.22
CA GLN A 286 -2.35 -27.70 -14.12
C GLN A 286 -1.80 -26.53 -13.31
N PHE A 287 -0.48 -26.38 -13.31
CA PHE A 287 0.17 -25.28 -12.59
C PHE A 287 -0.13 -23.93 -13.25
N CYS A 288 -0.08 -23.87 -14.59
CA CYS A 288 -0.32 -22.65 -15.37
C CYS A 288 -1.21 -22.96 -16.59
N MET A 289 -2.39 -22.35 -16.68
CA MET A 289 -3.31 -22.51 -17.82
C MET A 289 -2.66 -22.08 -19.13
N TYR A 290 -1.79 -21.07 -19.07
CA TYR A 290 -1.08 -20.55 -20.22
C TYR A 290 0.17 -21.35 -20.63
N LYS A 291 0.60 -22.31 -19.81
CA LYS A 291 1.82 -23.10 -20.03
C LYS A 291 1.64 -24.51 -19.45
N SER A 292 1.01 -25.39 -20.23
CA SER A 292 0.78 -26.80 -19.89
C SER A 292 2.07 -27.59 -19.63
N GLU A 293 3.18 -27.16 -20.22
CA GLU A 293 4.51 -27.77 -20.06
C GLU A 293 5.16 -27.61 -18.67
N ILE A 294 4.60 -26.75 -17.80
CA ILE A 294 5.10 -26.57 -16.44
C ILE A 294 4.62 -27.73 -15.56
N ASN A 295 5.54 -28.65 -15.24
CA ASN A 295 5.30 -29.77 -14.34
C ASN A 295 6.17 -29.65 -13.08
N ALA A 296 5.52 -29.42 -11.94
CA ALA A 296 6.18 -29.25 -10.65
C ALA A 296 6.96 -30.50 -10.19
N LYS A 297 6.53 -31.72 -10.59
CA LYS A 297 7.24 -32.97 -10.30
C LYS A 297 8.61 -33.05 -10.97
N LYS A 298 8.78 -32.43 -12.15
CA LYS A 298 10.09 -32.32 -12.81
C LYS A 298 11.05 -31.46 -12.00
N ILE A 299 10.56 -30.39 -11.37
CA ILE A 299 11.36 -29.55 -10.48
C ILE A 299 11.80 -30.38 -9.27
N GLY A 300 10.87 -31.05 -8.57
CA GLY A 300 11.22 -31.86 -7.41
C GLY A 300 12.20 -33.00 -7.74
N SER A 301 12.06 -33.65 -8.89
CA SER A 301 13.02 -34.69 -9.34
C SER A 301 14.43 -34.13 -9.54
N LEU A 302 14.54 -32.91 -10.10
CA LEU A 302 15.83 -32.23 -10.28
C LEU A 302 16.46 -31.84 -8.94
N LEU A 303 15.65 -31.33 -8.01
CA LEU A 303 16.12 -30.91 -6.70
C LEU A 303 16.57 -32.11 -5.84
N LYS A 304 15.81 -33.20 -5.84
CA LYS A 304 16.16 -34.44 -5.10
C LYS A 304 17.51 -35.01 -5.55
N LYS A 305 17.81 -34.98 -6.85
CA LYS A 305 19.12 -35.39 -7.40
C LYS A 305 20.30 -34.54 -6.90
N ASN A 306 20.03 -33.34 -6.37
CA ASN A 306 21.03 -32.41 -5.86
C ASN A 306 20.98 -32.30 -4.31
N GLY A 307 20.43 -33.32 -3.63
CA GLY A 307 20.46 -33.41 -2.16
C GLY A 307 19.46 -32.51 -1.44
N TYR A 308 18.39 -32.08 -2.09
CA TYR A 308 17.29 -31.34 -1.44
C TYR A 308 16.19 -32.29 -0.97
N GLU A 309 15.59 -31.97 0.17
CA GLU A 309 14.46 -32.68 0.76
C GLU A 309 13.15 -32.10 0.21
N ILE A 310 12.37 -32.93 -0.49
CA ILE A 310 11.18 -32.48 -1.23
C ILE A 310 9.93 -33.04 -0.59
N THR A 311 9.01 -32.13 -0.22
CA THR A 311 7.64 -32.49 0.16
C THR A 311 6.65 -31.86 -0.80
N TYR A 312 5.67 -32.63 -1.26
CA TYR A 312 4.61 -32.13 -2.13
C TYR A 312 3.37 -31.79 -1.32
N VAL A 313 2.72 -30.68 -1.64
CA VAL A 313 1.39 -30.33 -1.16
C VAL A 313 0.40 -30.53 -2.30
N ASP A 314 -0.58 -31.39 -2.08
CA ASP A 314 -1.50 -31.83 -3.13
C ASP A 314 -2.77 -30.96 -3.20
N PHE A 315 -2.86 -30.16 -4.25
CA PHE A 315 -4.02 -29.35 -4.60
C PHE A 315 -4.97 -30.08 -5.56
N THR A 316 -4.68 -31.32 -5.97
CA THR A 316 -5.54 -32.04 -6.93
C THR A 316 -6.85 -32.54 -6.33
N ASN A 317 -6.92 -32.63 -5.00
CA ASN A 317 -8.08 -33.06 -4.22
C ASN A 317 -8.87 -31.89 -3.61
N GLY A 318 -8.62 -30.65 -4.07
CA GLY A 318 -9.29 -29.45 -3.59
C GLY A 318 -8.49 -28.66 -2.55
N LEU A 319 -9.01 -27.50 -2.16
CA LEU A 319 -8.29 -26.54 -1.32
C LEU A 319 -8.20 -27.00 0.14
N ALA A 320 -9.28 -27.50 0.73
CA ALA A 320 -9.30 -27.87 2.15
C ALA A 320 -8.26 -28.94 2.53
N PRO A 321 -8.09 -30.05 1.77
CA PRO A 321 -6.99 -30.99 2.03
C PRO A 321 -5.60 -30.36 1.87
N ALA A 322 -5.41 -29.47 0.89
CA ALA A 322 -4.14 -28.78 0.66
C ALA A 322 -3.81 -27.81 1.81
N VAL A 323 -4.80 -27.12 2.37
CA VAL A 323 -4.66 -26.26 3.56
C VAL A 323 -4.23 -27.10 4.77
N LYS A 324 -4.88 -28.24 5.02
CA LYS A 324 -4.50 -29.16 6.11
C LYS A 324 -3.07 -29.68 5.96
N GLN A 325 -2.68 -30.09 4.75
CA GLN A 325 -1.31 -30.53 4.47
C GLN A 325 -0.30 -29.41 4.69
N THR A 326 -0.59 -28.20 4.18
CA THR A 326 0.30 -27.04 4.35
C THR A 326 0.47 -26.70 5.82
N ALA A 327 -0.64 -26.60 6.57
CA ALA A 327 -0.65 -26.33 8.00
C ALA A 327 0.18 -27.33 8.81
N ALA A 328 0.08 -28.63 8.48
CA ALA A 328 0.90 -29.67 9.12
C ALA A 328 2.40 -29.47 8.83
N LEU A 329 2.77 -29.07 7.62
CA LEU A 329 4.18 -28.85 7.25
C LEU A 329 4.82 -27.63 7.91
N ILE A 330 4.02 -26.61 8.23
CA ILE A 330 4.48 -25.35 8.83
C ILE A 330 4.16 -25.23 10.34
N GLY A 331 3.61 -26.28 10.97
CA GLY A 331 3.31 -26.29 12.40
C GLY A 331 2.13 -25.40 12.81
N LYS A 332 1.14 -25.20 11.93
CA LYS A 332 -0.05 -24.36 12.15
C LYS A 332 -1.36 -25.16 12.03
N THR A 333 -1.36 -26.42 12.46
CA THR A 333 -2.53 -27.33 12.33
C THR A 333 -3.79 -26.75 12.96
N ASP A 334 -3.65 -26.06 14.08
CA ASP A 334 -4.77 -25.53 14.87
C ASP A 334 -5.50 -24.39 14.13
N GLN A 335 -4.80 -23.69 13.23
CA GLN A 335 -5.37 -22.61 12.40
C GLN A 335 -6.04 -23.13 11.12
N ALA A 336 -5.78 -24.38 10.72
CA ALA A 336 -6.27 -24.90 9.45
C ALA A 336 -7.80 -24.95 9.39
N ALA A 337 -8.44 -25.36 10.48
CA ALA A 337 -9.90 -25.47 10.57
C ALA A 337 -10.58 -24.11 10.40
N GLU A 338 -10.05 -23.08 11.05
CA GLU A 338 -10.57 -21.71 10.96
C GLU A 338 -10.43 -21.16 9.54
N VAL A 339 -9.25 -21.28 8.92
CA VAL A 339 -9.00 -20.81 7.55
C VAL A 339 -9.93 -21.50 6.54
N ILE A 340 -10.14 -22.81 6.68
CA ILE A 340 -11.05 -23.58 5.82
C ILE A 340 -12.49 -23.11 6.02
N ALA A 341 -12.96 -23.02 7.27
CA ALA A 341 -14.32 -22.60 7.58
C ALA A 341 -14.61 -21.18 7.08
N ALA A 342 -13.65 -20.27 7.21
CA ALA A 342 -13.76 -18.90 6.72
C ALA A 342 -13.89 -18.87 5.18
N TYR A 343 -13.06 -19.64 4.47
CA TYR A 343 -13.13 -19.77 3.01
C TYR A 343 -14.47 -20.36 2.55
N GLU A 344 -14.91 -21.46 3.16
CA GLU A 344 -16.17 -22.13 2.81
C GLU A 344 -17.37 -21.21 3.05
N THR A 345 -17.41 -20.55 4.21
CA THR A 345 -18.44 -19.55 4.54
C THR A 345 -18.47 -18.41 3.51
N ALA A 346 -17.30 -17.88 3.13
CA ALA A 346 -17.21 -16.81 2.14
C ALA A 346 -17.68 -17.28 0.75
N LEU A 347 -17.32 -18.51 0.37
CA LEU A 347 -17.73 -19.10 -0.91
C LEU A 347 -19.24 -19.37 -0.97
N GLU A 348 -19.82 -19.89 0.10
CA GLU A 348 -21.27 -20.10 0.21
C GLU A 348 -22.02 -18.78 0.13
N LYS A 349 -21.59 -17.75 0.88
CA LYS A 349 -22.15 -16.41 0.80
C LYS A 349 -22.07 -15.83 -0.60
N THR A 350 -20.95 -16.05 -1.28
CA THR A 350 -20.74 -15.59 -2.67
C THR A 350 -21.68 -16.31 -3.64
N ARG A 351 -21.82 -17.63 -3.53
CA ARG A 351 -22.75 -18.42 -4.35
C ARG A 351 -24.20 -18.01 -4.10
N ALA A 352 -24.59 -17.80 -2.84
CA ALA A 352 -25.91 -17.32 -2.47
C ALA A 352 -26.18 -15.93 -3.05
N PHE A 353 -25.18 -15.04 -3.01
CA PHE A 353 -25.25 -13.71 -3.63
C PHE A 353 -25.44 -13.79 -5.14
N ILE A 354 -24.79 -14.71 -5.83
CA ILE A 354 -24.89 -14.87 -7.31
C ILE A 354 -26.23 -15.48 -7.73
N LYS A 355 -26.80 -16.37 -6.92
CA LYS A 355 -28.00 -17.15 -7.26
C LYS A 355 -29.19 -16.25 -7.62
N GLY A 356 -29.78 -16.50 -8.79
CA GLY A 356 -30.98 -15.81 -9.27
C GLY A 356 -30.74 -14.39 -9.82
N LYS A 357 -29.48 -13.94 -9.88
CA LYS A 357 -29.13 -12.64 -10.46
C LYS A 357 -28.87 -12.72 -11.96
N THR A 358 -29.07 -11.60 -12.63
CA THR A 358 -28.73 -11.38 -14.03
C THR A 358 -27.49 -10.50 -14.16
N PHE A 359 -26.60 -10.88 -15.06
CA PHE A 359 -25.32 -10.21 -15.27
C PHE A 359 -25.18 -9.70 -16.72
N ALA A 360 -24.13 -8.92 -16.99
CA ALA A 360 -23.64 -8.58 -18.32
C ALA A 360 -23.56 -9.84 -19.20
N LYS A 361 -23.96 -9.77 -20.48
CA LYS A 361 -23.88 -10.94 -21.37
C LYS A 361 -22.46 -11.12 -21.91
N THR A 362 -21.78 -10.02 -22.20
CA THR A 362 -20.49 -10.00 -22.88
C THR A 362 -19.55 -8.99 -22.23
N VAL A 363 -18.27 -9.36 -22.13
CA VAL A 363 -17.23 -8.47 -21.61
C VAL A 363 -16.00 -8.46 -22.50
N VAL A 364 -15.26 -7.34 -22.48
CA VAL A 364 -13.87 -7.29 -22.93
C VAL A 364 -12.98 -6.97 -21.72
N ILE A 365 -11.97 -7.79 -21.49
CA ILE A 365 -10.99 -7.57 -20.41
C ILE A 365 -9.74 -6.93 -21.01
N ILE A 366 -9.39 -5.74 -20.53
CA ILE A 366 -8.22 -4.98 -20.96
C ILE A 366 -7.25 -4.84 -19.79
N ARG A 367 -6.05 -5.40 -19.93
CA ARG A 367 -4.95 -5.23 -18.98
C ARG A 367 -4.09 -4.02 -19.36
N GLY A 368 -3.96 -3.08 -18.42
CA GLY A 368 -3.11 -1.91 -18.57
C GLY A 368 -1.73 -2.07 -17.95
N THR A 369 -0.75 -1.35 -18.49
CA THR A 369 0.57 -1.16 -17.87
C THR A 369 1.04 0.26 -18.15
N TYR A 370 1.30 1.02 -17.08
CA TYR A 370 1.87 2.35 -17.17
C TYR A 370 3.38 2.32 -16.91
N GLN A 371 4.16 2.91 -17.81
CA GLN A 371 5.58 3.13 -17.60
C GLN A 371 5.81 4.56 -17.10
N LYS A 372 6.16 4.71 -15.82
CA LYS A 372 6.36 6.02 -15.19
C LYS A 372 7.42 6.86 -15.91
N ASP A 373 8.56 6.25 -16.23
CA ASP A 373 9.71 6.97 -16.82
C ASP A 373 9.43 7.53 -18.22
N SER A 374 8.61 6.84 -19.02
CA SER A 374 8.29 7.25 -20.39
C SER A 374 6.91 7.89 -20.55
N GLY A 375 6.07 7.85 -19.50
CA GLY A 375 4.67 8.25 -19.54
C GLY A 375 3.79 7.40 -20.48
N LYS A 376 4.32 6.29 -21.02
CA LYS A 376 3.63 5.44 -21.99
C LYS A 376 2.66 4.49 -21.30
N ALA A 377 1.48 4.36 -21.90
CA ALA A 377 0.48 3.38 -21.53
C ALA A 377 0.47 2.25 -22.57
N PHE A 378 0.48 1.01 -22.09
CA PHE A 378 0.35 -0.18 -22.91
C PHE A 378 -0.89 -0.94 -22.51
N THR A 379 -1.64 -1.43 -23.49
CA THR A 379 -2.84 -2.24 -23.27
C THR A 379 -2.71 -3.61 -23.93
N ARG A 380 -3.31 -4.61 -23.29
CA ARG A 380 -3.46 -5.96 -23.82
C ARG A 380 -4.89 -6.41 -23.59
N ILE A 381 -5.46 -7.14 -24.54
CA ILE A 381 -6.78 -7.74 -24.40
C ILE A 381 -6.59 -9.20 -24.00
N GLU A 382 -7.29 -9.65 -22.96
CA GLU A 382 -7.36 -11.06 -22.60
C GLU A 382 -8.35 -11.77 -23.53
N VAL A 383 -7.89 -12.82 -24.22
CA VAL A 383 -8.72 -13.62 -25.12
C VAL A 383 -9.42 -14.74 -24.35
N PRO A 384 -10.53 -15.30 -24.88
CA PRO A 384 -11.28 -16.34 -24.19
C PRO A 384 -10.48 -17.61 -23.91
N GLY A 385 -10.91 -18.36 -22.89
CA GLY A 385 -10.30 -19.61 -22.44
C GLY A 385 -9.18 -19.41 -21.42
N GLY A 386 -9.10 -18.23 -20.79
CA GLY A 386 -8.13 -17.90 -19.75
C GLY A 386 -8.64 -18.15 -18.33
N TYR A 387 -7.91 -17.59 -17.37
CA TYR A 387 -8.29 -17.68 -15.95
C TYR A 387 -9.56 -16.89 -15.65
N ALA A 388 -9.72 -15.70 -16.23
CA ALA A 388 -10.92 -14.90 -15.98
C ALA A 388 -12.18 -15.62 -16.47
N ASP A 389 -12.11 -16.28 -17.63
CA ASP A 389 -13.20 -17.10 -18.15
C ASP A 389 -13.60 -18.18 -17.14
N THR A 390 -12.68 -19.07 -16.79
CA THR A 390 -12.97 -20.23 -15.92
C THR A 390 -13.41 -19.87 -14.52
N PHE A 391 -12.77 -18.88 -13.89
CA PHE A 391 -12.96 -18.61 -12.46
C PHE A 391 -13.92 -17.47 -12.18
N LEU A 392 -14.11 -16.53 -13.12
CA LEU A 392 -14.85 -15.29 -12.84
C LEU A 392 -16.06 -15.12 -13.74
N LEU A 393 -15.97 -15.50 -15.01
CA LEU A 393 -17.05 -15.27 -15.98
C LEU A 393 -18.00 -16.48 -16.11
N ASP A 394 -17.47 -17.70 -16.18
CA ASP A 394 -18.26 -18.93 -16.28
C ASP A 394 -19.24 -19.08 -15.11
N PRO A 395 -18.87 -18.83 -13.83
CA PRO A 395 -19.82 -18.88 -12.72
C PRO A 395 -20.96 -17.85 -12.81
N LEU A 396 -20.78 -16.80 -13.62
CA LEU A 396 -21.75 -15.72 -13.81
C LEU A 396 -22.52 -15.85 -15.14
N GLY A 397 -22.19 -16.83 -15.99
CA GLY A 397 -22.77 -16.98 -17.32
C GLY A 397 -22.38 -15.85 -18.29
N VAL A 398 -21.27 -15.16 -18.04
CA VAL A 398 -20.79 -14.01 -18.82
C VAL A 398 -19.79 -14.51 -19.88
N LYS A 399 -19.83 -13.98 -21.10
CA LYS A 399 -18.88 -14.37 -22.17
C LYS A 399 -17.78 -13.33 -22.38
N ASN A 400 -16.51 -13.77 -22.40
CA ASN A 400 -15.43 -12.94 -22.89
C ASN A 400 -15.49 -12.83 -24.43
N VAL A 401 -15.64 -11.62 -24.96
CA VAL A 401 -15.62 -11.31 -26.40
C VAL A 401 -14.33 -10.59 -26.82
N GLY A 402 -13.27 -10.67 -26.01
CA GLY A 402 -11.98 -10.03 -26.27
C GLY A 402 -11.34 -10.41 -27.59
N HIS A 403 -11.60 -11.61 -28.12
CA HIS A 403 -11.12 -12.03 -29.43
C HIS A 403 -11.66 -11.18 -30.59
N LEU A 404 -12.88 -10.63 -30.46
CA LEU A 404 -13.47 -9.73 -31.46
C LEU A 404 -12.86 -8.31 -31.39
N ALA A 405 -12.35 -7.92 -30.23
CA ALA A 405 -11.72 -6.63 -30.02
C ALA A 405 -10.21 -6.61 -30.34
N ALA A 406 -9.61 -7.80 -30.43
CA ALA A 406 -8.20 -7.97 -30.76
C ALA A 406 -7.97 -8.00 -32.28
N PRO A 407 -6.78 -7.58 -32.77
CA PRO A 407 -6.43 -7.71 -34.18
C PRO A 407 -6.42 -9.18 -34.63
N GLU A 408 -6.99 -9.43 -35.81
CA GLU A 408 -7.07 -10.75 -36.41
C GLU A 408 -5.69 -11.37 -36.68
N GLY A 409 -5.59 -12.70 -36.62
CA GLY A 409 -4.36 -13.46 -36.89
C GLY A 409 -3.26 -13.34 -35.83
N LYS A 410 -3.45 -12.56 -34.75
CA LYS A 410 -2.48 -12.46 -33.66
C LYS A 410 -2.63 -13.61 -32.67
N LYS A 411 -1.54 -14.34 -32.43
CA LYS A 411 -1.50 -15.39 -31.40
C LYS A 411 -1.40 -14.78 -30.00
N PRO A 412 -2.20 -15.24 -29.02
CA PRO A 412 -2.11 -14.76 -27.65
C PRO A 412 -0.79 -15.20 -27.00
N SER A 413 -0.16 -14.29 -26.26
CA SER A 413 0.96 -14.59 -25.37
C SER A 413 0.45 -14.56 -23.93
N LYS A 414 0.44 -15.73 -23.29
CA LYS A 414 -0.13 -15.92 -21.94
C LYS A 414 -1.59 -15.47 -21.83
N GLY A 415 -2.42 -15.89 -22.79
CA GLY A 415 -3.83 -15.51 -22.84
C GLY A 415 -4.11 -14.07 -23.26
N HIS A 416 -3.09 -13.28 -23.63
CA HIS A 416 -3.25 -11.87 -23.94
C HIS A 416 -2.72 -11.50 -25.33
N ILE A 417 -3.41 -10.62 -26.03
CA ILE A 417 -2.94 -9.98 -27.28
C ILE A 417 -2.63 -8.52 -26.99
N GLN A 418 -1.41 -8.08 -27.32
CA GLN A 418 -1.06 -6.67 -27.20
C GLN A 418 -1.78 -5.85 -28.28
N VAL A 419 -2.43 -4.77 -27.85
CA VAL A 419 -3.18 -3.88 -28.74
C VAL A 419 -2.63 -2.46 -28.67
N ARG A 420 -2.54 -1.81 -29.84
CA ARG A 420 -2.14 -0.39 -29.93
C ARG A 420 -3.32 0.55 -30.17
N LYS A 421 -4.45 -0.01 -30.62
CA LYS A 421 -5.69 0.69 -30.93
C LYS A 421 -6.83 -0.09 -30.29
N LEU A 422 -7.83 0.62 -29.79
CA LEU A 422 -9.01 0.03 -29.14
C LEU A 422 -10.27 0.12 -30.02
N ASN A 423 -10.13 0.42 -31.32
CA ASN A 423 -11.27 0.50 -32.24
C ASN A 423 -11.96 -0.86 -32.47
N GLY A 424 -11.30 -1.98 -32.17
CA GLY A 424 -11.94 -3.31 -32.19
C GLY A 424 -13.10 -3.43 -31.19
N LEU A 425 -13.19 -2.56 -30.19
CA LEU A 425 -14.35 -2.51 -29.28
C LEU A 425 -15.67 -2.18 -30.02
N ILE A 426 -15.61 -1.53 -31.18
CA ILE A 426 -16.79 -1.26 -32.03
C ILE A 426 -17.38 -2.58 -32.52
N THR A 427 -16.53 -3.49 -33.02
CA THR A 427 -16.95 -4.82 -33.51
C THR A 427 -17.36 -5.74 -32.37
N ALA A 428 -16.61 -5.72 -31.25
CA ALA A 428 -16.90 -6.58 -30.11
C ALA A 428 -18.19 -6.17 -29.36
N ALA A 429 -18.52 -4.88 -29.36
CA ALA A 429 -19.71 -4.29 -28.72
C ALA A 429 -20.05 -4.88 -27.34
N PRO A 430 -19.11 -4.93 -26.37
CA PRO A 430 -19.36 -5.57 -25.08
C PRO A 430 -20.37 -4.81 -24.22
N ASP A 431 -21.09 -5.54 -23.37
CA ASP A 431 -21.96 -4.98 -22.33
C ASP A 431 -21.14 -4.27 -21.23
N ALA A 432 -19.96 -4.80 -20.87
CA ALA A 432 -19.03 -4.16 -19.93
C ALA A 432 -17.56 -4.33 -20.35
N ILE A 433 -16.69 -3.40 -19.93
CA ILE A 433 -15.24 -3.49 -20.10
C ILE A 433 -14.60 -3.59 -18.73
N ILE A 434 -13.79 -4.63 -18.53
CA ILE A 434 -13.04 -4.83 -17.30
C ILE A 434 -11.60 -4.35 -17.48
N LEU A 435 -11.14 -3.52 -16.55
CA LEU A 435 -9.79 -2.98 -16.50
C LEU A 435 -9.00 -3.76 -15.44
N THR A 436 -7.97 -4.49 -15.86
CA THR A 436 -7.05 -5.18 -14.93
C THR A 436 -5.64 -4.59 -15.01
N GLY A 437 -4.82 -4.82 -13.98
CA GLY A 437 -3.48 -4.22 -13.88
C GLY A 437 -3.57 -2.71 -13.59
N ASP A 438 -2.98 -1.88 -14.45
CA ASP A 438 -3.03 -0.42 -14.30
C ASP A 438 -4.26 0.17 -15.00
N ALA A 439 -5.29 0.52 -14.22
CA ALA A 439 -6.53 1.09 -14.77
C ALA A 439 -6.33 2.46 -15.43
N LEU A 440 -5.41 3.29 -14.92
CA LEU A 440 -5.12 4.62 -15.49
C LEU A 440 -4.52 4.48 -16.90
N ALA A 441 -3.68 3.47 -17.12
CA ALA A 441 -3.15 3.17 -18.45
C ALA A 441 -4.27 2.83 -19.45
N VAL A 442 -5.26 2.04 -19.03
CA VAL A 442 -6.41 1.69 -19.89
C VAL A 442 -7.31 2.90 -20.13
N GLN A 443 -7.63 3.67 -19.08
CA GLN A 443 -8.44 4.90 -19.21
C GLN A 443 -7.79 5.92 -20.15
N LYS A 444 -6.47 6.14 -20.04
CA LYS A 444 -5.72 6.99 -20.98
C LYS A 444 -5.83 6.48 -22.42
N ALA A 445 -5.71 5.16 -22.63
CA ALA A 445 -5.84 4.56 -23.95
C ALA A 445 -7.28 4.68 -24.51
N LEU A 446 -8.31 4.50 -23.68
CA LEU A 446 -9.72 4.67 -24.06
C LEU A 446 -10.02 6.12 -24.43
N TYR A 447 -9.55 7.09 -23.63
CA TYR A 447 -9.70 8.52 -23.93
C TYR A 447 -9.10 8.89 -25.30
N GLN A 448 -7.88 8.43 -25.57
CA GLN A 448 -7.22 8.64 -26.86
C GLN A 448 -7.96 7.94 -28.01
N ALA A 449 -8.49 6.74 -27.76
CA ALA A 449 -9.26 6.00 -28.75
C ALA A 449 -10.59 6.69 -29.07
N LEU A 450 -11.34 7.20 -28.08
CA LEU A 450 -12.59 7.93 -28.26
C LEU A 450 -12.42 9.18 -29.12
N LYS A 451 -11.35 9.96 -28.88
CA LYS A 451 -11.02 11.12 -29.73
C LYS A 451 -10.77 10.74 -31.18
N LYS A 452 -10.12 9.60 -31.40
CA LYS A 452 -9.73 9.15 -32.74
C LYS A 452 -10.86 8.42 -33.48
N TYR A 453 -11.73 7.73 -32.75
CA TYR A 453 -12.81 6.92 -33.29
C TYR A 453 -14.12 7.23 -32.54
N PRO A 454 -14.85 8.31 -32.90
CA PRO A 454 -16.05 8.74 -32.20
C PRO A 454 -17.15 7.67 -32.10
N ALA A 455 -17.20 6.72 -33.05
CA ALA A 455 -18.12 5.57 -33.02
C ALA A 455 -17.98 4.70 -31.75
N LEU A 456 -16.83 4.75 -31.06
CA LEU A 456 -16.66 4.09 -29.76
C LEU A 456 -17.66 4.58 -28.70
N ALA A 457 -18.16 5.82 -28.80
CA ALA A 457 -19.17 6.34 -27.88
C ALA A 457 -20.49 5.56 -27.92
N ASN A 458 -20.75 4.81 -29.01
CA ASN A 458 -21.94 3.98 -29.17
C ASN A 458 -21.76 2.53 -28.69
N VAL A 459 -20.54 2.13 -28.31
CA VAL A 459 -20.31 0.80 -27.73
C VAL A 459 -21.07 0.69 -26.41
N PRO A 460 -21.86 -0.38 -26.15
CA PRO A 460 -22.74 -0.46 -24.99
C PRO A 460 -22.04 -0.15 -23.66
N ALA A 461 -20.89 -0.79 -23.41
CA ALA A 461 -20.09 -0.54 -22.21
C ALA A 461 -19.64 0.92 -22.04
N LEU A 462 -19.27 1.60 -23.13
CA LEU A 462 -18.83 3.00 -23.08
C LEU A 462 -20.00 3.96 -22.92
N LYS A 463 -21.12 3.70 -23.61
CA LYS A 463 -22.35 4.47 -23.51
C LYS A 463 -22.95 4.43 -22.10
N GLN A 464 -22.91 3.27 -21.47
CA GLN A 464 -23.45 3.04 -20.12
C GLN A 464 -22.43 3.29 -19.00
N GLN A 465 -21.19 3.68 -19.35
CA GLN A 465 -20.08 3.82 -18.40
C GLN A 465 -19.79 2.55 -17.58
N ALA A 466 -20.07 1.35 -18.14
CA ALA A 466 -19.77 0.06 -17.56
C ALA A 466 -18.28 -0.30 -17.71
N LEU A 467 -17.43 0.51 -17.07
CA LEU A 467 -15.97 0.44 -17.05
C LEU A 467 -15.50 0.12 -15.63
N PHE A 468 -15.13 -1.14 -15.36
CA PHE A 468 -14.86 -1.56 -13.99
C PHE A 468 -13.39 -1.95 -13.80
N SER A 469 -12.73 -1.30 -12.83
CA SER A 469 -11.38 -1.68 -12.40
C SER A 469 -11.48 -2.83 -11.40
N LEU A 470 -11.25 -4.05 -11.88
CA LEU A 470 -11.38 -5.26 -11.06
C LEU A 470 -10.04 -5.99 -10.92
N PRO A 471 -9.82 -6.73 -9.81
CA PRO A 471 -8.62 -7.54 -9.66
C PRO A 471 -8.57 -8.64 -10.72
N GLY A 472 -7.40 -8.83 -11.32
CA GLY A 472 -7.12 -10.00 -12.15
C GLY A 472 -6.92 -11.23 -11.27
N TYR A 473 -7.42 -12.38 -11.73
CA TYR A 473 -7.27 -13.65 -11.03
C TYR A 473 -6.51 -14.65 -11.90
N VAL A 474 -5.54 -15.35 -11.31
CA VAL A 474 -4.70 -16.34 -12.02
C VAL A 474 -4.56 -17.66 -11.27
N ASP A 475 -5.54 -17.96 -10.40
CA ASP A 475 -5.57 -19.15 -9.56
C ASP A 475 -4.26 -19.28 -8.75
N SER A 476 -3.99 -18.21 -7.99
CA SER A 476 -2.81 -18.03 -7.15
C SER A 476 -3.19 -17.54 -5.75
N SER A 477 -4.21 -16.70 -5.64
CA SER A 477 -4.84 -16.23 -4.39
C SER A 477 -6.08 -17.08 -4.10
N VAL A 478 -5.85 -18.34 -3.73
CA VAL A 478 -6.90 -19.36 -3.65
C VAL A 478 -7.84 -19.12 -2.48
N LEU A 479 -7.36 -18.51 -1.40
CA LEU A 479 -8.18 -18.20 -0.22
C LEU A 479 -9.01 -16.92 -0.39
N GLU A 480 -8.56 -15.94 -1.18
CA GLU A 480 -9.35 -14.74 -1.52
C GLU A 480 -10.31 -14.92 -2.70
N TYR A 481 -10.31 -16.09 -3.34
CA TYR A 481 -11.16 -16.34 -4.50
C TYR A 481 -12.64 -15.99 -4.29
N PRO A 482 -13.30 -16.32 -3.16
CA PRO A 482 -14.69 -15.97 -2.94
C PRO A 482 -14.95 -14.46 -3.01
N ASP A 483 -14.10 -13.67 -2.37
CA ASP A 483 -14.26 -12.21 -2.34
C ASP A 483 -14.00 -11.59 -3.72
N ILE A 484 -13.00 -12.11 -4.44
CA ILE A 484 -12.70 -11.69 -5.82
C ILE A 484 -13.89 -12.00 -6.74
N LEU A 485 -14.45 -13.22 -6.67
CA LEU A 485 -15.61 -13.62 -7.45
C LEU A 485 -16.84 -12.77 -7.09
N LYS A 486 -17.09 -12.54 -5.80
CA LYS A 486 -18.18 -11.67 -5.34
C LYS A 486 -18.04 -10.27 -5.88
N GLN A 487 -16.83 -9.70 -5.88
CA GLN A 487 -16.57 -8.39 -6.44
C GLN A 487 -16.89 -8.36 -7.94
N TRP A 488 -16.45 -9.35 -8.71
CA TRP A 488 -16.80 -9.45 -10.14
C TRP A 488 -18.31 -9.56 -10.35
N ALA A 489 -19.00 -10.38 -9.55
CA ALA A 489 -20.45 -10.53 -9.62
C ALA A 489 -21.19 -9.21 -9.34
N ASP A 490 -20.77 -8.47 -8.30
CA ASP A 490 -21.39 -7.22 -7.88
C ASP A 490 -21.35 -6.16 -8.98
N TYR A 491 -20.20 -5.98 -9.62
CA TYR A 491 -20.01 -4.99 -10.70
C TYR A 491 -20.60 -5.41 -12.05
N LEU A 492 -20.74 -6.71 -12.31
CA LEU A 492 -21.33 -7.21 -13.57
C LEU A 492 -22.84 -7.43 -13.48
N MET A 493 -23.45 -7.24 -12.31
CA MET A 493 -24.89 -7.34 -12.12
C MET A 493 -25.62 -6.25 -12.91
N LYS A 494 -26.74 -6.61 -13.55
CA LYS A 494 -27.60 -5.68 -14.30
C LYS A 494 -28.66 -5.03 -13.42
#